data_AF-A0A0F9ISU0-F1
#
_entry.id   AF-A0A0F9ISU0-F1
#
_cell.length_a   1.000
_cell.length_b   1.000
_cell.length_c   1.000
_cell.angle_alpha   90.00
_cell.angle_beta   90.00
_cell.angle_gamma   90.00
#
_symmetry.space_group_name_H-M   'P 1'
#
loop_
_entity.id
_entity.type
_entity.pdbx_description
1 polymer ?
#
loop_
_entity_poly.entity_id
_entity_poly.type
_entity_poly.pdbx_seq_one_letter_code
_entity_poly.pdbx_strand_id
1 'polypeptide(L)'
;MALFTKTTEKSTFGIIVGNRDVFPNRLAKEGRLEVIEVLKNLRYDYVILDEPDTKFGCIETYEDAKKCAELFKNHRNSIIGIIVVKPNFSDDNFIFV
;
A
#
# COMPACT_ATOMS: atom_id res chain seq x y z
N MET A 1 -8.45 7.81 40.45
CA MET A 1 -8.62 6.76 39.41
C MET A 1 -8.03 7.28 38.12
N ALA A 2 -6.80 6.87 37.79
CA ALA A 2 -6.20 7.17 36.51
C ALA A 2 -6.78 6.17 35.50
N LEU A 3 -7.63 6.65 34.58
CA LEU A 3 -7.99 5.92 33.38
C LEU A 3 -6.74 5.92 32.50
N PHE A 4 -5.94 4.86 32.59
CA PHE A 4 -5.00 4.52 31.53
C PHE A 4 -5.84 4.14 30.31
N THR A 5 -6.24 5.13 29.53
CA THR A 5 -6.69 4.86 28.17
C THR A 5 -5.45 4.40 27.44
N LYS A 6 -5.26 3.09 27.32
CA LYS A 6 -4.36 2.53 26.31
C LYS A 6 -4.80 3.19 25.00
N THR A 7 -4.04 4.14 24.50
CA THR A 7 -4.25 4.68 23.16
C THR A 7 -4.18 3.45 22.28
N THR A 8 -5.31 2.99 21.76
CA THR A 8 -5.31 1.91 20.79
C THR A 8 -4.57 2.47 19.60
N GLU A 9 -3.28 2.13 19.47
CA GLU A 9 -2.50 2.50 18.29
C GLU A 9 -3.31 2.10 17.08
N LYS A 10 -3.48 3.05 16.16
CA LYS A 10 -4.21 2.77 14.93
C LYS A 10 -3.49 1.64 14.21
N SER A 11 -4.23 0.60 13.87
CA SER A 11 -3.69 -0.50 13.10
C SER A 11 -3.21 0.03 11.74
N THR A 12 -1.96 -0.29 11.39
CA THR A 12 -1.35 0.14 10.13
C THR A 12 -1.30 -1.03 9.15
N PHE A 13 -1.78 -0.82 7.93
CA PHE A 13 -1.64 -1.79 6.85
C PHE A 13 -0.55 -1.37 5.86
N GLY A 14 0.26 -2.32 5.40
CA GLY A 14 1.06 -2.14 4.19
C GLY A 14 0.15 -2.29 2.97
N ILE A 15 0.24 -1.40 2.00
CA ILE A 15 -0.58 -1.45 0.78
C ILE A 15 0.34 -1.64 -0.42
N ILE A 16 0.02 -2.64 -1.23
CA ILE A 16 0.62 -2.86 -2.54
C ILE A 16 -0.44 -2.59 -3.60
N VAL A 17 -0.17 -1.64 -4.50
CA VAL A 17 -1.00 -1.42 -5.68
C VAL A 17 -0.22 -1.88 -6.90
N GLY A 18 -0.66 -2.96 -7.52
CA GLY A 18 -0.03 -3.45 -8.75
C GLY A 18 -0.55 -2.70 -9.98
N ASN A 19 0.32 -2.51 -10.97
CA ASN A 19 -0.03 -2.01 -12.29
C ASN A 19 0.51 -2.97 -13.38
N ARG A 20 0.08 -2.77 -14.62
CA ARG A 20 0.63 -3.43 -15.80
C ARG A 20 0.57 -2.49 -17.00
N ASP A 21 1.64 -2.45 -17.78
CA ASP A 21 1.83 -1.56 -18.92
C ASP A 21 0.78 -1.70 -20.03
N VAL A 22 0.20 -2.90 -20.21
CA VAL A 22 -0.82 -3.18 -21.24
C VAL A 22 -2.21 -2.61 -20.91
N PHE A 23 -2.43 -2.09 -19.70
CA PHE A 23 -3.70 -1.49 -19.29
C PHE A 23 -3.58 0.02 -19.02
N PRO A 24 -4.68 0.79 -19.10
CA PRO A 24 -4.65 2.22 -18.83
C PRO A 24 -4.17 2.52 -17.41
N ASN A 25 -3.04 3.23 -17.29
CA ASN A 25 -2.44 3.56 -15.99
C ASN A 25 -3.37 4.38 -15.07
N ARG A 26 -4.36 5.07 -15.65
CA ARG A 26 -5.39 5.79 -14.90
C ARG A 26 -6.15 4.88 -13.93
N LEU A 27 -6.41 3.63 -14.31
CA LEU A 27 -7.12 2.66 -13.47
C LEU A 27 -6.34 2.30 -12.21
N ALA A 28 -5.01 2.15 -12.32
CA ALA A 28 -4.15 1.91 -11.17
C ALA A 28 -4.13 3.11 -10.22
N LYS A 29 -4.04 4.33 -10.77
CA LYS A 29 -4.14 5.56 -9.99
C LYS A 29 -5.48 5.69 -9.25
N GLU A 30 -6.59 5.42 -9.94
CA GLU A 30 -7.93 5.49 -9.34
C GLU A 30 -8.10 4.44 -8.22
N GLY A 31 -7.73 3.18 -8.48
CA GLY A 31 -7.81 2.13 -7.45
C GLY A 31 -6.93 2.39 -6.22
N ARG A 32 -5.75 3.01 -6.40
CA ARG A 32 -4.92 3.50 -5.28
C ARG A 32 -5.69 4.51 -4.42
N LEU A 33 -6.30 5.51 -5.05
CA LEU A 33 -7.02 6.57 -4.34
C LEU A 33 -8.22 6.01 -3.57
N GLU A 34 -8.98 5.11 -4.19
CA GLU A 34 -10.13 4.45 -3.56
C GLU A 34 -9.74 3.67 -2.30
N VAL A 35 -8.68 2.87 -2.35
CA VAL A 35 -8.22 2.11 -1.18
C VAL A 35 -7.72 3.02 -0.05
N ILE A 36 -7.01 4.10 -0.39
CA ILE A 36 -6.59 5.11 0.61
C ILE A 36 -7.81 5.75 1.26
N GLU A 37 -8.82 6.12 0.47
CA GLU A 37 -10.05 6.72 0.98
C GLU A 37 -10.81 5.77 1.91
N VAL A 38 -10.95 4.49 1.54
CA VAL A 38 -11.58 3.47 2.37
C VAL A 38 -10.85 3.32 3.72
N LEU A 39 -9.52 3.21 3.73
CA LEU A 39 -8.76 3.07 4.97
C LEU A 39 -8.85 4.32 5.86
N LYS A 40 -8.82 5.52 5.27
CA LYS A 40 -9.04 6.77 5.99
C LYS A 40 -10.42 6.82 6.63
N ASN A 41 -11.47 6.44 5.90
CA ASN A 41 -12.84 6.40 6.40
C ASN A 41 -13.02 5.38 7.55
N LEU A 42 -12.32 4.26 7.47
CA LEU A 42 -12.27 3.23 8.53
C LEU A 42 -11.31 3.57 9.68
N ARG A 43 -10.59 4.71 9.60
CA ARG A 43 -9.62 5.18 10.60
C ARG A 43 -8.40 4.27 10.79
N TYR A 44 -8.02 3.54 9.75
CA TYR A 44 -6.75 2.81 9.69
C TYR A 44 -5.63 3.70 9.16
N ASP A 45 -4.42 3.47 9.66
CA ASP A 45 -3.22 4.07 9.07
C ASP A 45 -2.67 3.12 8.00
N TYR A 46 -1.77 3.62 7.15
CA TYR A 46 -1.19 2.82 6.08
C TYR A 46 0.23 3.23 5.72
N VAL A 47 0.96 2.27 5.14
CA VAL A 47 2.26 2.44 4.50
C VAL A 47 2.12 2.00 3.05
N ILE A 48 2.45 2.88 2.12
CA ILE A 48 2.31 2.66 0.67
C ILE A 48 3.43 3.40 -0.05
N LEU A 49 3.95 2.85 -1.15
CA LEU A 49 4.91 3.56 -2.01
C LEU A 49 4.34 4.91 -2.46
N ASP A 50 5.15 5.97 -2.47
CA ASP A 50 4.67 7.28 -2.86
C ASP A 50 4.73 7.49 -4.39
N GLU A 51 3.95 8.45 -4.90
CA GLU A 51 3.91 8.78 -6.33
C GLU A 51 5.26 9.20 -6.94
N PRO A 52 6.20 9.83 -6.20
CA PRO A 52 7.53 10.12 -6.71
C PRO A 52 8.47 8.91 -6.77
N ASP A 53 8.24 7.88 -5.95
CA ASP A 53 9.14 6.72 -5.86
C ASP A 53 8.99 5.78 -7.06
N THR A 54 7.77 5.70 -7.59
CA THR A 54 7.35 4.83 -8.70
C THR A 54 6.15 5.45 -9.41
N LYS A 55 5.81 4.98 -10.62
CA LYS A 55 4.70 5.52 -11.40
C LYS A 55 3.37 5.40 -10.62
N PHE A 56 2.83 6.53 -10.17
CA PHE A 56 1.64 6.62 -9.30
C PHE A 56 1.78 5.85 -7.97
N GLY A 57 3.00 5.57 -7.50
CA GLY A 57 3.18 4.76 -6.29
C GLY A 57 2.73 3.32 -6.47
N CYS A 58 2.74 2.81 -7.71
CA CYS A 58 2.31 1.47 -8.07
C CYS A 58 3.51 0.59 -8.44
N ILE A 59 3.38 -0.71 -8.22
CA ILE A 59 4.39 -1.71 -8.57
C ILE A 59 4.09 -2.24 -9.98
N GLU A 60 5.02 -2.02 -10.91
CA GLU A 60 4.93 -2.54 -12.29
C GLU A 60 6.14 -3.43 -12.61
N THR A 61 7.27 -3.20 -11.95
CA THR A 61 8.53 -3.90 -12.17
C THR A 61 9.09 -4.53 -10.89
N TYR A 62 10.07 -5.42 -11.05
CA TYR A 62 10.81 -6.00 -9.93
C TYR A 62 11.56 -4.94 -9.08
N GLU A 63 12.03 -3.85 -9.69
CA GLU A 63 12.69 -2.79 -8.94
C GLU A 63 11.70 -1.96 -8.12
N ASP A 64 10.47 -1.78 -8.60
CA ASP A 64 9.39 -1.18 -7.79
C ASP A 64 9.06 -2.07 -6.58
N ALA A 65 9.02 -3.39 -6.79
CA ALA A 65 8.81 -4.36 -5.71
C ALA A 65 9.89 -4.27 -4.63
N LYS A 66 11.16 -4.16 -5.00
CA LYS A 66 12.27 -3.95 -4.05
C LYS A 66 12.14 -2.66 -3.25
N LYS A 67 11.74 -1.55 -3.88
CA LYS A 67 11.48 -0.29 -3.17
C LYS A 67 10.36 -0.46 -2.14
N CYS A 68 9.29 -1.16 -2.51
CA CYS A 68 8.20 -1.48 -1.59
C CYS A 68 8.69 -2.35 -0.42
N ALA A 69 9.55 -3.34 -0.71
CA ALA A 69 10.14 -4.23 0.30
C ALA A 69 10.91 -3.45 1.35
N GLU A 70 11.78 -2.53 0.90
CA GLU A 70 12.60 -1.74 1.79
C GLU A 70 11.74 -0.74 2.60
N LEU A 71 10.72 -0.14 1.96
CA LEU A 71 9.74 0.68 2.66
C LEU A 71 9.03 -0.12 3.77
N PHE A 72 8.53 -1.31 3.47
CA PHE A 72 7.83 -2.15 4.44
C PHE A 72 8.76 -2.64 5.55
N LYS A 73 10.00 -3.00 5.22
CA LYS A 73 11.03 -3.37 6.19
C LYS A 73 11.31 -2.24 7.17
N ASN A 74 11.35 -0.99 6.71
CA ASN A 74 11.51 0.18 7.57
C ASN A 74 10.30 0.43 8.50
N HIS A 75 9.14 -0.13 8.16
CA HIS A 75 7.88 -0.01 8.93
C HIS A 75 7.38 -1.36 9.50
N ARG A 76 8.24 -2.39 9.54
CA ARG A 76 7.86 -3.77 9.89
C ARG A 76 7.24 -3.93 11.27
N ASN A 77 7.53 -3.02 12.20
CA ASN A 77 7.02 -3.07 13.57
C ASN A 77 5.63 -2.44 13.69
N SER A 78 5.21 -1.59 12.74
CA SER A 78 3.89 -0.95 12.74
C SER A 78 2.89 -1.65 11.83
N ILE A 79 3.36 -2.24 10.72
CA ILE A 79 2.51 -2.95 9.76
C ILE A 79 1.98 -4.25 10.39
N ILE A 80 0.65 -4.35 10.53
CA ILE A 80 -0.02 -5.53 11.10
C ILE A 80 -0.48 -6.54 10.04
N GLY A 81 -0.47 -6.14 8.78
CA GLY A 81 -0.94 -6.93 7.64
C GLY A 81 -0.74 -6.19 6.33
N ILE A 82 -0.83 -6.93 5.22
CA ILE A 82 -0.64 -6.40 3.86
C ILE A 82 -1.95 -6.49 3.09
N ILE A 83 -2.34 -5.40 2.43
CA ILE A 83 -3.44 -5.32 1.48
C ILE A 83 -2.86 -5.24 0.08
N VAL A 84 -3.22 -6.22 -0.76
CA VAL A 84 -2.82 -6.26 -2.16
C VAL A 84 -4.00 -5.84 -3.03
N VAL A 85 -3.78 -4.81 -3.85
CA VAL A 85 -4.79 -4.22 -4.72
C VAL A 85 -4.35 -4.39 -6.17
N LYS A 86 -5.24 -4.94 -7.01
CA LYS A 86 -4.97 -5.18 -8.43
C LYS A 86 -6.06 -4.52 -9.30
N PRO A 87 -6.06 -3.19 -9.46
CA PRO A 87 -7.14 -2.46 -10.13
C PRO A 87 -7.32 -2.83 -11.61
N ASN A 88 -6.27 -3.33 -12.27
CA ASN A 88 -6.25 -3.60 -13.70
C ASN A 88 -5.54 -4.92 -14.06
N PHE A 89 -5.71 -5.98 -13.26
CA PHE A 89 -5.09 -7.30 -13.52
C PHE A 89 -3.55 -7.22 -13.68
N SER A 90 -2.90 -6.64 -12.68
CA SER A 90 -1.44 -6.53 -12.59
C SER A 90 -0.73 -7.89 -12.54
N ASP A 91 0.54 -7.95 -12.93
CA ASP A 91 1.34 -9.18 -12.95
C ASP A 91 1.57 -9.72 -11.52
N ASP A 92 1.33 -11.00 -11.28
CA ASP A 92 1.54 -11.65 -9.98
C ASP A 92 3.02 -11.78 -9.59
N ASN A 93 3.94 -11.77 -10.56
CA ASN A 93 5.34 -12.06 -10.34
C ASN A 93 6.07 -11.06 -9.43
N PHE A 94 5.56 -9.82 -9.32
CA PHE A 94 6.22 -8.73 -8.59
C PHE A 94 5.47 -8.25 -7.36
N ILE A 95 4.31 -8.84 -7.05
CA ILE A 95 3.40 -8.37 -6.01
C ILE A 95 3.64 -9.07 -4.66
N PHE A 96 4.32 -10.21 -4.66
CA PHE A 96 4.75 -10.90 -3.45
C PHE A 96 6.12 -10.36 -3.02
N VAL A 97 6.06 -9.34 -2.17
CA VAL A 97 7.19 -8.59 -1.62
C VAL A 97 7.60 -9.14 -0.26
#